data_AF-A0A834E3T0-F1
#
_entry.id   AF-A0A834E3T0-F1
#
_cell.length_a   1.000
_cell.length_b   1.000
_cell.length_c   1.000
_cell.angle_alpha   90.00
_cell.angle_beta   90.00
_cell.angle_gamma   90.00
#
_symmetry.space_group_name_H-M   'P 1'
#
loop_
_entity.id
_entity.type
_entity.pdbx_description
1 polymer ?
#
loop_
_entity_poly.entity_id
_entity_poly.type
_entity_poly.pdbx_seq_one_letter_code
_entity_poly.pdbx_strand_id
1 'polypeptide(L)'
;MFATVAGISQRAPVHWSENVTGAAVCFPYVIALDDEFITVHSMLDQQLKQTLPFKEGHILQDFEGRVIVATSKAVYILVPLPLEKQIQDLLASHRVEEALVLAKGARRNIPKEKFQVMYRRVLQQAGFIQFAQLQFLEAKELFRSGQLDVRELISLYPFLLPTSSSFTRSHPPLHEYADLNQLTQGDQEKMAKCKRFLMSYLNEVRSTEVANGYKEDIDTALLKLYAEADHDSLLDLLVTENSCLLTDSAAWLEKHKKYFALGLLYHYNNQDAAAVQLWVNIVNGDIHDSTRSDLYEYVIDFLTYSSDQELVWKYADWALQKSEEVGVQVFTKRHLEEEQNSFNPDDILTCLKKYPDALVKYLEHLVMDRKLQREEYHTHLAVLYLDKVLQQRPSADSMGTEVTEAQAKLRHLLQKSDVYRVRFLMEKVQGASLPMERAILHGKLEEHEKALRILVHELRDIPAAEDYCLWRSEGRDPAYRQQLFHTLLTLYLSPSSSAPELAVAAVDLLNHHAAEFDAAQVLPLLPGSWSVQLLCPFLTGAMRDSVHTRRTAQVALGLAKSENLIYKYDKVRA
;
A
#
# COMPACT_ATOMS: atom_id res chain seq x y z
N MET A 1 -46.88 -26.70 -24.15
CA MET A 1 -47.39 -27.59 -25.22
C MET A 1 -46.96 -29.00 -24.83
N PHE A 2 -47.90 -29.89 -24.46
CA PHE A 2 -47.55 -31.23 -23.91
C PHE A 2 -47.14 -32.23 -24.99
N ALA A 3 -47.68 -32.05 -26.20
CA ALA A 3 -47.23 -32.69 -27.43
C ALA A 3 -47.08 -31.62 -28.51
N THR A 4 -46.15 -31.84 -29.45
CA THR A 4 -46.06 -31.02 -30.65
C THR A 4 -47.29 -31.22 -31.53
N VAL A 5 -47.47 -30.36 -32.54
CA VAL A 5 -48.53 -30.52 -33.57
C VAL A 5 -48.44 -31.89 -34.27
N ALA A 6 -47.27 -32.53 -34.24
CA ALA A 6 -47.03 -33.88 -34.76
C ALA A 6 -47.37 -35.00 -33.75
N GLY A 7 -47.97 -34.70 -32.59
CA GLY A 7 -48.29 -35.69 -31.56
C GLY A 7 -47.08 -36.20 -30.76
N ILE A 8 -45.90 -35.60 -30.93
CA ILE A 8 -44.68 -36.03 -30.24
C ILE A 8 -44.62 -35.36 -28.88
N SER A 9 -44.65 -36.15 -27.81
CA SER A 9 -44.42 -35.67 -26.45
C SER A 9 -43.01 -35.12 -26.32
N GLN A 10 -42.87 -33.93 -25.74
CA GLN A 10 -41.55 -33.36 -25.40
C GLN A 10 -40.94 -34.00 -24.16
N ARG A 11 -41.72 -34.81 -23.42
CA ARG A 11 -41.27 -35.56 -22.23
C ARG A 11 -41.31 -37.05 -22.54
N ALA A 12 -40.33 -37.78 -22.05
CA ALA A 12 -40.31 -39.23 -22.20
C ALA A 12 -41.57 -39.86 -21.56
N PRO A 13 -42.14 -40.90 -22.20
CA PRO A 13 -43.37 -41.54 -21.73
C PRO A 13 -43.10 -42.42 -20.51
N VAL A 14 -44.09 -42.54 -19.62
CA VAL A 14 -44.07 -43.53 -18.54
C VAL A 14 -44.47 -44.88 -19.12
N HIS A 15 -43.66 -45.90 -18.90
CA HIS A 15 -43.96 -47.27 -19.30
C HIS A 15 -44.77 -47.96 -18.20
N TRP A 16 -46.02 -48.35 -18.49
CA TRP A 16 -46.91 -49.09 -17.59
C TRP A 16 -47.43 -50.38 -18.24
N SER A 17 -48.13 -51.23 -17.48
CA SER A 17 -48.69 -52.50 -17.95
C SER A 17 -49.74 -52.29 -19.05
N GLU A 18 -49.97 -53.31 -19.89
CA GLU A 18 -50.93 -53.21 -21.00
C GLU A 18 -52.39 -53.16 -20.55
N ASN A 19 -52.69 -53.67 -19.33
CA ASN A 19 -54.04 -53.84 -18.80
C ASN A 19 -54.41 -52.78 -17.74
N VAL A 20 -53.96 -51.54 -17.91
CA VAL A 20 -54.30 -50.45 -16.98
C VAL A 20 -55.79 -50.10 -17.10
N THR A 21 -56.55 -50.33 -16.03
CA THR A 21 -58.00 -50.06 -15.94
C THR A 21 -58.31 -48.69 -15.34
N GLY A 22 -57.36 -48.09 -14.62
CA GLY A 22 -57.49 -46.75 -14.07
C GLY A 22 -56.15 -46.06 -13.83
N ALA A 23 -56.12 -44.74 -13.86
CA ALA A 23 -54.92 -43.95 -13.57
C ALA A 23 -55.28 -42.68 -12.77
N ALA A 24 -54.44 -42.35 -11.79
CA ALA A 24 -54.54 -41.12 -11.00
C ALA A 24 -53.16 -40.47 -10.85
N VAL A 25 -53.14 -39.15 -10.68
CA VAL A 25 -51.90 -38.38 -10.50
C VAL A 25 -51.91 -37.75 -9.13
N CYS A 26 -50.94 -38.13 -8.30
CA CYS A 26 -50.73 -37.55 -6.98
C CYS A 26 -49.25 -37.16 -6.87
N PHE A 27 -48.94 -35.87 -7.03
CA PHE A 27 -47.57 -35.39 -7.12
C PHE A 27 -46.65 -35.93 -6.00
N PRO A 28 -45.45 -36.46 -6.33
CA PRO A 28 -44.83 -36.55 -7.66
C PRO A 28 -45.12 -37.86 -8.42
N TYR A 29 -46.13 -38.64 -8.04
CA TYR A 29 -46.37 -39.97 -8.57
C TYR A 29 -47.54 -40.06 -9.55
N VAL A 30 -47.43 -40.95 -10.53
CA VAL A 30 -48.51 -41.46 -11.36
C VAL A 30 -48.85 -42.85 -10.86
N ILE A 31 -50.09 -43.08 -10.51
CA ILE A 31 -50.58 -44.34 -9.99
C ILE A 31 -51.45 -44.96 -11.08
N ALA A 32 -51.19 -46.22 -11.41
CA ALA A 32 -51.98 -46.99 -12.35
C ALA A 32 -52.54 -48.23 -11.63
N LEU A 33 -53.78 -48.57 -11.94
CA LEU A 33 -54.48 -49.75 -11.46
C LEU A 33 -54.59 -50.74 -12.63
N ASP A 34 -54.18 -51.98 -12.41
CA ASP A 34 -54.49 -53.11 -13.28
C ASP A 34 -55.33 -54.15 -12.51
N ASP A 35 -55.59 -55.31 -13.11
CA ASP A 35 -56.47 -56.35 -12.55
C ASP A 35 -55.93 -56.97 -11.25
N GLU A 36 -54.62 -56.93 -11.03
CA GLU A 36 -53.94 -57.61 -9.92
C GLU A 36 -53.11 -56.70 -9.01
N PHE A 37 -52.74 -55.51 -9.48
CA PHE A 37 -51.77 -54.62 -8.88
C PHE A 37 -52.14 -53.15 -9.04
N ILE A 38 -51.67 -52.37 -8.07
CA ILE A 38 -51.51 -50.93 -8.19
C ILE A 38 -50.02 -50.65 -8.38
N THR A 39 -49.67 -49.97 -9.47
CA THR A 39 -48.29 -49.59 -9.78
C THR A 39 -48.09 -48.08 -9.59
N VAL A 40 -47.01 -47.71 -8.92
CA VAL A 40 -46.68 -46.32 -8.58
C VAL A 40 -45.41 -45.94 -9.34
N HIS A 41 -45.56 -45.05 -10.32
CA HIS A 41 -44.47 -44.51 -11.12
C HIS A 41 -44.14 -43.10 -10.68
N SER A 42 -42.87 -42.74 -10.69
CA SER A 42 -42.45 -41.38 -10.36
C SER A 42 -42.45 -40.49 -11.61
N MET A 43 -43.03 -39.29 -11.51
CA MET A 43 -42.98 -38.30 -12.58
C MET A 43 -41.60 -37.66 -12.76
N LEU A 44 -40.68 -37.91 -11.82
CA LEU A 44 -39.35 -37.28 -11.80
C LEU A 44 -38.37 -38.04 -12.71
N ASP A 45 -38.31 -39.36 -12.56
CA ASP A 45 -37.41 -40.27 -13.27
C ASP A 45 -38.15 -41.27 -14.17
N GLN A 46 -39.49 -41.25 -14.18
CA GLN A 46 -40.37 -42.11 -14.98
C GLN A 46 -40.21 -43.61 -14.68
N GLN A 47 -39.61 -43.95 -13.54
CA GLN A 47 -39.41 -45.32 -13.09
C GLN A 47 -40.54 -45.78 -12.18
N LEU A 48 -40.80 -47.09 -12.20
CA LEU A 48 -41.65 -47.78 -11.24
C LEU A 48 -40.98 -47.74 -9.85
N LYS A 49 -41.67 -47.18 -8.87
CA LYS A 49 -41.19 -47.05 -7.47
C LYS A 49 -41.77 -48.12 -6.56
N GLN A 50 -43.03 -48.52 -6.79
CA GLN A 50 -43.72 -49.49 -5.95
C GLN A 50 -44.80 -50.24 -6.72
N THR A 51 -44.95 -51.52 -6.39
CA THR A 51 -46.07 -52.36 -6.83
C THR A 51 -46.79 -52.88 -5.59
N LEU A 52 -48.10 -52.67 -5.54
CA LEU A 52 -48.95 -53.10 -4.44
C LEU A 52 -49.91 -54.17 -4.98
N PRO A 53 -49.96 -55.38 -4.41
CA PRO A 53 -50.95 -56.37 -4.82
C PRO A 53 -52.35 -55.90 -4.41
N PHE A 54 -53.25 -55.76 -5.39
CA PHE A 54 -54.60 -55.28 -5.19
C PHE A 54 -55.54 -55.86 -6.25
N LYS A 55 -56.41 -56.78 -5.83
CA LYS A 55 -57.32 -57.50 -6.72
C LYS A 55 -58.71 -56.89 -6.72
N GLU A 56 -59.45 -57.09 -7.82
CA GLU A 56 -60.84 -56.62 -7.98
C GLU A 56 -61.01 -55.09 -7.87
N GLY A 57 -59.98 -54.32 -8.22
CA GLY A 57 -60.07 -52.87 -8.31
C GLY A 57 -60.90 -52.45 -9.53
N HIS A 58 -61.86 -51.55 -9.33
CA HIS A 58 -62.73 -51.05 -10.40
C HIS A 58 -62.54 -49.56 -10.69
N ILE A 59 -62.18 -48.77 -9.66
CA ILE A 59 -62.06 -47.32 -9.77
C ILE A 59 -60.78 -46.88 -9.06
N LEU A 60 -59.98 -46.05 -9.72
CA LEU A 60 -58.84 -45.32 -9.16
C LEU A 60 -59.01 -43.84 -9.51
N GLN A 61 -59.13 -42.98 -8.50
CA GLN A 61 -59.36 -41.54 -8.73
C GLN A 61 -58.68 -40.68 -7.66
N ASP A 62 -58.19 -39.50 -8.05
CA ASP A 62 -57.78 -38.45 -7.10
C ASP A 62 -59.02 -37.67 -6.63
N PHE A 63 -59.18 -37.56 -5.32
CA PHE A 63 -60.14 -36.68 -4.68
C PHE A 63 -59.44 -35.76 -3.68
N GLU A 64 -59.26 -34.49 -4.07
CA GLU A 64 -58.59 -33.45 -3.26
C GLU A 64 -57.18 -33.86 -2.78
N GLY A 65 -56.41 -34.52 -3.65
CA GLY A 65 -55.05 -34.99 -3.34
C GLY A 65 -55.00 -36.28 -2.52
N ARG A 66 -56.15 -36.94 -2.30
CA ARG A 66 -56.22 -38.30 -1.76
C ARG A 66 -56.59 -39.25 -2.87
N VAL A 67 -55.79 -40.29 -3.04
CA VAL A 67 -56.03 -41.28 -4.08
C VAL A 67 -56.94 -42.36 -3.52
N ILE A 68 -58.11 -42.49 -4.11
CA ILE A 68 -59.16 -43.43 -3.69
C ILE A 68 -59.16 -44.61 -4.66
N VAL A 69 -59.21 -45.82 -4.11
CA VAL A 69 -59.36 -47.06 -4.88
C VAL A 69 -60.59 -47.81 -4.39
N ALA A 70 -61.52 -48.14 -5.29
CA ALA A 70 -62.74 -48.86 -4.93
C ALA A 70 -62.78 -50.25 -5.58
N THR A 71 -63.22 -51.23 -4.78
CA THR A 71 -63.65 -52.56 -5.25
C THR A 71 -65.18 -52.62 -5.23
N SER A 72 -65.75 -53.76 -5.64
CA SER A 72 -67.20 -54.01 -5.53
C SER A 72 -67.72 -54.02 -4.09
N LYS A 73 -66.83 -54.14 -3.08
CA LYS A 73 -67.21 -54.36 -1.67
C LYS A 73 -66.69 -53.27 -0.71
N ALA A 74 -65.65 -52.54 -1.08
CA ALA A 74 -65.01 -51.58 -0.18
C ALA A 74 -64.34 -50.43 -0.94
N VAL A 75 -64.17 -49.30 -0.23
CA VAL A 75 -63.43 -48.14 -0.70
C VAL A 75 -62.19 -47.96 0.17
N TYR A 76 -61.03 -47.88 -0.47
CA TYR A 76 -59.71 -47.73 0.14
C TYR A 76 -59.15 -46.35 -0.20
N ILE A 77 -58.31 -45.83 0.68
CA ILE A 77 -57.53 -44.61 0.45
C ILE A 77 -56.06 -45.00 0.44
N LEU A 78 -55.38 -44.73 -0.67
CA LEU A 78 -53.93 -44.84 -0.74
C LEU A 78 -53.32 -43.62 -0.04
N VAL A 79 -52.67 -43.89 1.09
CA VAL A 79 -52.00 -42.86 1.89
C VAL A 79 -50.52 -42.84 1.51
N PRO A 80 -50.00 -41.74 0.95
CA PRO A 80 -48.57 -41.64 0.65
C PRO A 80 -47.76 -41.62 1.95
N LEU A 81 -46.54 -42.15 1.91
CA LEU A 81 -45.57 -41.96 3.00
C LEU A 81 -45.36 -40.45 3.22
N PRO A 82 -45.16 -39.99 4.48
CA PRO A 82 -44.85 -38.59 4.74
C PRO A 82 -43.70 -38.10 3.87
N LEU A 83 -43.87 -36.93 3.27
CA LEU A 83 -42.92 -36.37 2.31
C LEU A 83 -41.51 -36.25 2.91
N GLU A 84 -41.42 -35.85 4.18
CA GLU A 84 -40.14 -35.72 4.89
C GLU A 84 -39.40 -37.06 4.90
N LYS A 85 -40.10 -38.17 5.13
CA LYS A 85 -39.49 -39.51 5.11
C LYS A 85 -39.02 -39.88 3.70
N GLN A 86 -39.83 -39.62 2.68
CA GLN A 86 -39.44 -39.88 1.30
C GLN A 86 -38.18 -39.09 0.90
N ILE A 87 -38.08 -37.82 1.31
CA ILE A 87 -36.90 -36.99 1.05
C ILE A 87 -35.68 -37.54 1.80
N GLN A 88 -35.81 -37.90 3.08
CA GLN A 88 -34.70 -38.47 3.84
C GLN A 88 -34.23 -39.81 3.25
N ASP A 89 -35.15 -40.69 2.84
CA ASP A 89 -34.81 -41.97 2.20
C ASP A 89 -34.07 -41.75 0.86
N LEU A 90 -34.49 -40.76 0.06
CA LEU A 90 -33.79 -40.39 -1.17
C LEU A 90 -32.38 -39.83 -0.91
N LEU A 91 -32.24 -38.95 0.09
CA LEU A 91 -30.94 -38.41 0.51
C LEU A 91 -30.01 -39.51 1.03
N ALA A 92 -30.51 -40.43 1.85
CA ALA A 92 -29.76 -41.59 2.34
C ALA A 92 -29.31 -42.53 1.21
N SER A 93 -30.10 -42.62 0.13
CA SER A 93 -29.71 -43.35 -1.09
C SER A 93 -28.82 -42.56 -2.07
N HIS A 94 -28.33 -41.38 -1.67
CA HIS A 94 -27.53 -40.46 -2.49
C HIS A 94 -28.21 -39.94 -3.77
N ARG A 95 -29.55 -40.02 -3.88
CA ARG A 95 -30.33 -39.53 -5.03
C ARG A 95 -30.71 -38.06 -4.84
N VAL A 96 -29.71 -37.19 -4.82
CA VAL A 96 -29.84 -35.76 -4.45
C VAL A 96 -30.78 -35.01 -5.39
N GLU A 97 -30.69 -35.21 -6.70
CA GLU A 97 -31.52 -34.48 -7.67
C GLU A 97 -33.01 -34.76 -7.48
N GLU A 98 -33.39 -36.02 -7.33
CA GLU A 98 -34.78 -36.43 -7.07
C GLU A 98 -35.29 -35.88 -5.74
N ALA A 99 -34.46 -35.94 -4.69
CA ALA A 99 -34.79 -35.37 -3.39
C ALA A 99 -35.07 -33.86 -3.49
N LEU A 100 -34.26 -33.11 -4.26
CA LEU A 100 -34.43 -31.67 -4.46
C LEU A 100 -35.67 -31.33 -5.29
N VAL A 101 -35.98 -32.10 -6.32
CA VAL A 101 -37.20 -31.88 -7.13
C VAL A 101 -38.45 -32.20 -6.32
N LEU A 102 -38.44 -33.31 -5.57
CA LEU A 102 -39.49 -33.68 -4.63
C LEU A 102 -39.71 -32.58 -3.58
N ALA A 103 -38.63 -32.11 -2.96
CA ALA A 103 -38.66 -31.04 -1.98
C ALA A 103 -39.22 -29.75 -2.60
N LYS A 104 -38.78 -29.31 -3.79
CA LYS A 104 -39.33 -28.11 -4.46
C LYS A 104 -40.84 -28.22 -4.74
N GLY A 105 -41.31 -29.41 -5.12
CA GLY A 105 -42.73 -29.63 -5.40
C GLY A 105 -43.63 -29.57 -4.16
N ALA A 106 -43.07 -29.84 -2.98
CA ALA A 106 -43.74 -29.70 -1.69
C ALA A 106 -44.26 -28.29 -1.38
N ARG A 107 -43.71 -27.28 -2.06
CA ARG A 107 -44.06 -25.86 -1.88
C ARG A 107 -45.56 -25.58 -2.01
N ARG A 108 -46.27 -26.40 -2.80
CA ARG A 108 -47.73 -26.25 -3.00
C ARG A 108 -48.55 -26.72 -1.80
N ASN A 109 -48.01 -27.63 -0.99
CA ASN A 109 -48.75 -28.35 0.03
C ASN A 109 -48.40 -27.92 1.47
N ILE A 110 -47.33 -27.12 1.64
CA ILE A 110 -46.79 -26.73 2.95
C ILE A 110 -46.83 -25.19 3.09
N PRO A 111 -47.16 -24.63 4.28
CA PRO A 111 -47.03 -23.20 4.54
C PRO A 111 -45.64 -22.66 4.22
N LYS A 112 -45.55 -21.45 3.66
CA LYS A 112 -44.29 -20.86 3.15
C LYS A 112 -43.14 -20.90 4.16
N GLU A 113 -43.40 -20.59 5.42
CA GLU A 113 -42.38 -20.56 6.48
C GLU A 113 -41.84 -21.96 6.79
N LYS A 114 -42.74 -22.93 7.02
CA LYS A 114 -42.36 -24.34 7.26
C LYS A 114 -41.63 -24.93 6.05
N PHE A 115 -42.07 -24.57 4.84
CA PHE A 115 -41.40 -24.96 3.60
C PHE A 115 -39.97 -24.42 3.53
N GLN A 116 -39.75 -23.13 3.83
CA GLN A 116 -38.41 -22.54 3.78
C GLN A 116 -37.44 -23.22 4.74
N VAL A 117 -37.86 -23.50 5.97
CA VAL A 117 -37.02 -24.19 6.97
C VAL A 117 -36.68 -25.61 6.50
N MET A 118 -37.69 -26.38 6.07
CA MET A 118 -37.49 -27.73 5.55
C MET A 118 -36.59 -27.73 4.31
N TYR A 119 -36.87 -26.85 3.35
CA TYR A 119 -36.14 -26.80 2.08
C TYR A 119 -34.68 -26.37 2.26
N ARG A 120 -34.39 -25.40 3.14
CA ARG A 120 -33.00 -25.04 3.51
C ARG A 120 -32.26 -26.23 4.10
N ARG A 121 -32.90 -26.97 5.01
CA ARG A 121 -32.32 -28.16 5.62
C ARG A 121 -32.00 -29.25 4.58
N VAL A 122 -32.92 -29.49 3.64
CA VAL A 122 -32.70 -30.44 2.54
C VAL A 122 -31.54 -30.00 1.64
N LEU A 123 -31.42 -28.70 1.33
CA LEU A 123 -30.28 -28.16 0.57
C LEU A 123 -28.95 -28.36 1.30
N GLN A 124 -28.92 -28.16 2.62
CA GLN A 124 -27.73 -28.39 3.44
C GLN A 124 -27.30 -29.86 3.43
N GLN A 125 -28.24 -30.80 3.65
CA GLN A 125 -27.97 -32.25 3.60
C GLN A 125 -27.49 -32.68 2.20
N ALA A 126 -28.15 -32.19 1.15
CA ALA A 126 -27.75 -32.40 -0.25
C ALA A 126 -26.33 -31.90 -0.51
N GLY A 127 -25.99 -30.71 0.00
CA GLY A 127 -24.64 -30.14 -0.11
C GLY A 127 -23.58 -31.01 0.54
N PHE A 128 -23.86 -31.58 1.73
CA PHE A 128 -22.93 -32.49 2.41
C PHE A 128 -22.75 -33.82 1.67
N ILE A 129 -23.79 -34.35 1.03
CA ILE A 129 -23.67 -35.53 0.18
C ILE A 129 -22.76 -35.24 -1.02
N GLN A 130 -22.97 -34.10 -1.70
CA GLN A 130 -22.12 -33.70 -2.84
C GLN A 130 -20.68 -33.42 -2.41
N PHE A 131 -20.49 -32.83 -1.22
CA PHE A 131 -19.18 -32.63 -0.63
C PHE A 131 -18.46 -33.96 -0.36
N ALA A 132 -19.15 -34.97 0.17
CA ALA A 132 -18.60 -36.32 0.37
C ALA A 132 -18.23 -37.01 -0.95
N GLN A 133 -18.93 -36.70 -2.04
CA GLN A 133 -18.61 -37.16 -3.39
C GLN A 133 -17.53 -36.32 -4.10
N LEU A 134 -16.94 -35.32 -3.42
CA LEU A 134 -15.94 -34.38 -3.94
C LEU A 134 -16.46 -33.48 -5.09
N GLN A 135 -17.79 -33.35 -5.24
CA GLN A 135 -18.44 -32.44 -6.18
C GLN A 135 -18.53 -31.04 -5.58
N PHE A 136 -17.37 -30.40 -5.44
CA PHE A 136 -17.22 -29.15 -4.69
C PHE A 136 -18.03 -27.97 -5.25
N LEU A 137 -18.13 -27.85 -6.57
CA LEU A 137 -18.87 -26.75 -7.20
C LEU A 137 -20.37 -26.84 -6.89
N GLU A 138 -20.94 -28.03 -6.98
CA GLU A 138 -22.36 -28.27 -6.68
C GLU A 138 -22.63 -28.13 -5.17
N ALA A 139 -21.75 -28.71 -4.34
CA ALA A 139 -21.83 -28.57 -2.89
C ALA A 139 -21.83 -27.09 -2.46
N LYS A 140 -20.98 -26.27 -3.07
CA LYS A 140 -20.89 -24.83 -2.81
C LYS A 140 -22.21 -24.10 -3.04
N GLU A 141 -22.82 -24.31 -4.21
CA GLU A 141 -24.10 -23.67 -4.56
C GLU A 141 -25.23 -24.12 -3.63
N LEU A 142 -25.23 -25.40 -3.24
CA LEU A 142 -26.18 -25.95 -2.28
C LEU A 142 -25.99 -25.35 -0.88
N PHE A 143 -24.77 -25.17 -0.40
CA PHE A 143 -24.50 -24.53 0.89
C PHE A 143 -24.88 -23.05 0.91
N ARG A 144 -24.60 -22.31 -0.17
CA ARG A 144 -25.01 -20.90 -0.32
C ARG A 144 -26.54 -20.75 -0.33
N SER A 145 -27.21 -21.53 -1.16
CA SER A 145 -28.68 -21.50 -1.27
C SER A 145 -29.37 -22.00 0.00
N GLY A 146 -28.75 -22.95 0.70
CA GLY A 146 -29.20 -23.49 1.99
C GLY A 146 -28.88 -22.60 3.20
N GLN A 147 -28.09 -21.53 3.04
CA GLN A 147 -27.61 -20.67 4.13
C GLN A 147 -26.98 -21.50 5.26
N LEU A 148 -26.04 -22.39 4.89
CA LEU A 148 -25.34 -23.24 5.86
C LEU A 148 -24.53 -22.39 6.86
N ASP A 149 -24.66 -22.70 8.15
CA ASP A 149 -23.72 -22.24 9.16
C ASP A 149 -22.37 -22.91 8.90
N VAL A 150 -21.38 -22.11 8.50
CA VAL A 150 -20.09 -22.63 8.01
C VAL A 150 -19.32 -23.36 9.12
N ARG A 151 -19.64 -23.13 10.39
CA ARG A 151 -19.04 -23.84 11.51
C ARG A 151 -19.33 -25.34 11.47
N GLU A 152 -20.42 -25.77 10.83
CA GLU A 152 -20.66 -27.19 10.54
C GLU A 152 -19.50 -27.77 9.71
N LEU A 153 -19.06 -27.07 8.65
CA LEU A 153 -17.93 -27.48 7.82
C LEU A 153 -16.60 -27.37 8.56
N ILE A 154 -16.37 -26.28 9.31
CA ILE A 154 -15.14 -26.10 10.10
C ILE A 154 -15.00 -27.21 11.15
N SER A 155 -16.12 -27.61 11.79
CA SER A 155 -16.13 -28.65 12.81
C SER A 155 -15.72 -30.04 12.31
N LEU A 156 -15.67 -30.27 11.00
CA LEU A 156 -15.19 -31.51 10.40
C LEU A 156 -13.66 -31.63 10.45
N TYR A 157 -12.98 -30.51 10.66
CA TYR A 157 -11.53 -30.43 10.69
C TYR A 157 -11.10 -30.27 12.15
N PRO A 158 -10.40 -31.28 12.71
CA PRO A 158 -9.92 -31.20 14.07
C PRO A 158 -9.07 -29.94 14.30
N PHE A 159 -9.27 -29.28 15.44
CA PHE A 159 -8.51 -28.10 15.90
C PHE A 159 -8.69 -26.79 15.12
N LEU A 160 -9.53 -26.74 14.07
CA LEU A 160 -9.78 -25.49 13.35
C LEU A 160 -10.73 -24.55 14.09
N LEU A 161 -11.77 -25.07 14.74
CA LEU A 161 -12.65 -24.24 15.56
C LEU A 161 -11.85 -23.58 16.71
N PRO A 162 -12.10 -22.28 16.99
CA PRO A 162 -11.55 -21.62 18.16
C PRO A 162 -11.97 -22.29 19.47
N THR A 163 -11.10 -22.25 20.48
CA THR A 163 -11.43 -22.68 21.84
C THR A 163 -12.57 -21.87 22.48
N SER A 164 -12.79 -20.63 22.04
CA SER A 164 -13.91 -19.76 22.43
C SER A 164 -15.26 -20.16 21.82
N SER A 165 -15.27 -21.02 20.79
CA SER A 165 -16.47 -21.32 20.02
C SER A 165 -17.45 -22.17 20.83
N SER A 166 -18.67 -21.65 21.05
CA SER A 166 -19.77 -22.38 21.69
C SER A 166 -20.58 -23.23 20.71
N PHE A 167 -20.05 -23.44 19.50
CA PHE A 167 -20.76 -24.11 18.42
C PHE A 167 -21.10 -25.56 18.75
N THR A 168 -22.36 -25.92 18.54
CA THR A 168 -22.85 -27.30 18.63
C THR A 168 -23.50 -27.66 17.30
N ARG A 169 -23.16 -28.85 16.79
CA ARG A 169 -23.73 -29.35 15.53
C ARG A 169 -25.25 -29.42 15.62
N SER A 170 -25.90 -29.16 14.50
CA SER A 170 -27.34 -29.20 14.37
C SER A 170 -27.93 -30.56 14.77
N HIS A 171 -29.12 -30.49 15.38
CA HIS A 171 -29.90 -31.68 15.73
C HIS A 171 -31.27 -31.65 15.02
N PRO A 172 -31.68 -32.73 14.34
CA PRO A 172 -30.91 -33.91 13.95
C PRO A 172 -29.67 -33.57 13.09
N PRO A 173 -28.69 -34.49 12.91
CA PRO A 173 -27.47 -34.19 12.15
C PRO A 173 -27.75 -33.96 10.65
N LEU A 174 -26.94 -33.11 10.01
CA LEU A 174 -27.01 -32.84 8.57
C LEU A 174 -26.25 -33.87 7.72
N HIS A 175 -25.30 -34.59 8.32
CA HIS A 175 -24.48 -35.62 7.69
C HIS A 175 -24.10 -36.70 8.70
N GLU A 176 -23.70 -37.88 8.22
CA GLU A 176 -23.41 -39.05 9.07
C GLU A 176 -21.95 -39.15 9.54
N TYR A 177 -21.01 -38.52 8.82
CA TYR A 177 -19.60 -38.61 9.17
C TYR A 177 -19.24 -37.66 10.32
N ALA A 178 -18.41 -38.14 11.25
CA ALA A 178 -17.95 -37.35 12.38
C ALA A 178 -16.90 -36.33 11.95
N ASP A 179 -15.88 -36.77 11.20
CA ASP A 179 -14.71 -35.96 10.86
C ASP A 179 -14.28 -36.18 9.41
N LEU A 180 -13.45 -35.28 8.89
CA LEU A 180 -12.90 -35.43 7.55
C LEU A 180 -12.07 -36.71 7.36
N ASN A 181 -11.43 -37.21 8.41
CA ASN A 181 -10.68 -38.48 8.38
C ASN A 181 -11.56 -39.67 8.00
N GLN A 182 -12.81 -39.70 8.49
CA GLN A 182 -13.78 -40.74 8.17
C GLN A 182 -14.25 -40.61 6.71
N LEU A 183 -14.42 -39.37 6.23
CA LEU A 183 -14.86 -39.08 4.87
C LEU A 183 -13.79 -39.42 3.83
N THR A 184 -12.53 -39.08 4.10
CA THR A 184 -11.42 -39.32 3.15
C THR A 184 -10.79 -40.70 3.31
N GLN A 185 -11.19 -41.49 4.31
CA GLN A 185 -10.58 -42.79 4.64
C GLN A 185 -9.06 -42.70 4.84
N GLY A 186 -8.56 -41.55 5.32
CA GLY A 186 -7.14 -41.27 5.51
C GLY A 186 -6.37 -40.85 4.25
N ASP A 187 -7.03 -40.67 3.10
CA ASP A 187 -6.40 -40.22 1.86
C ASP A 187 -5.98 -38.73 1.94
N GLN A 188 -4.67 -38.49 1.85
CA GLN A 188 -4.09 -37.15 1.92
C GLN A 188 -4.46 -36.26 0.73
N GLU A 189 -4.63 -36.83 -0.47
CA GLU A 189 -4.95 -36.04 -1.66
C GLU A 189 -6.39 -35.52 -1.58
N LYS A 190 -7.32 -36.39 -1.17
CA LYS A 190 -8.72 -36.00 -0.92
C LYS A 190 -8.82 -35.00 0.22
N MET A 191 -8.04 -35.17 1.29
CA MET A 191 -7.97 -34.22 2.39
C MET A 191 -7.48 -32.85 1.92
N ALA A 192 -6.42 -32.80 1.11
CA ALA A 192 -5.93 -31.55 0.53
C ALA A 192 -6.99 -30.87 -0.36
N LYS A 193 -7.72 -31.64 -1.18
CA LYS A 193 -8.83 -31.11 -2.00
C LYS A 193 -9.94 -30.51 -1.13
N CYS A 194 -10.33 -31.18 -0.05
CA CYS A 194 -11.32 -30.68 0.90
C CYS A 194 -10.82 -29.40 1.61
N LYS A 195 -9.55 -29.36 2.04
CA LYS A 195 -8.95 -28.15 2.63
C LYS A 195 -8.98 -26.97 1.65
N ARG A 196 -8.62 -27.17 0.37
CA ARG A 196 -8.69 -26.13 -0.67
C ARG A 196 -10.12 -25.63 -0.90
N PHE A 197 -11.09 -26.54 -0.92
CA PHE A 197 -12.50 -26.17 -0.98
C PHE A 197 -12.89 -25.29 0.21
N LEU A 198 -12.56 -25.71 1.44
CA LEU A 198 -12.90 -24.97 2.64
C LEU A 198 -12.28 -23.57 2.64
N MET A 199 -11.00 -23.44 2.25
CA MET A 199 -10.32 -22.15 2.08
C MET A 199 -11.08 -21.23 1.10
N SER A 200 -11.38 -21.72 -0.11
CA SER A 200 -12.12 -20.94 -1.13
C SER A 200 -13.52 -20.56 -0.65
N TYR A 201 -14.23 -21.47 0.00
CA TYR A 201 -15.59 -21.24 0.49
C TYR A 201 -15.62 -20.22 1.63
N LEU A 202 -14.73 -20.36 2.62
CA LEU A 202 -14.63 -19.44 3.76
C LEU A 202 -14.26 -18.02 3.30
N ASN A 203 -13.32 -17.89 2.36
CA ASN A 203 -12.91 -16.58 1.85
C ASN A 203 -14.07 -15.84 1.16
N GLU A 204 -14.92 -16.55 0.41
CA GLU A 204 -16.12 -15.96 -0.17
C GLU A 204 -17.17 -15.61 0.88
N VAL A 205 -17.43 -16.51 1.84
CA VAL A 205 -18.41 -16.25 2.90
C VAL A 205 -18.00 -15.07 3.77
N ARG A 206 -16.70 -14.85 4.00
CA ARG A 206 -16.16 -13.70 4.76
C ARG A 206 -16.68 -12.36 4.23
N SER A 207 -16.89 -12.23 2.92
CA SER A 207 -17.40 -11.02 2.26
C SER A 207 -18.92 -10.85 2.35
N THR A 208 -19.64 -11.86 2.81
CA THR A 208 -21.12 -11.86 2.85
C THR A 208 -21.65 -11.46 4.22
N GLU A 209 -22.85 -10.87 4.26
CA GLU A 209 -23.53 -10.49 5.51
C GLU A 209 -23.79 -11.68 6.45
N VAL A 210 -23.83 -12.90 5.91
CA VAL A 210 -24.01 -14.16 6.65
C VAL A 210 -22.87 -14.38 7.65
N ALA A 211 -21.67 -13.83 7.39
CA ALA A 211 -20.52 -13.97 8.27
C ALA A 211 -20.61 -13.13 9.56
N ASN A 212 -21.49 -12.12 9.64
CA ASN A 212 -21.50 -11.14 10.75
C ASN A 212 -21.71 -11.74 12.15
N GLY A 213 -22.23 -12.98 12.26
CA GLY A 213 -22.42 -13.66 13.55
C GLY A 213 -21.26 -14.56 14.00
N TYR A 214 -20.31 -14.89 13.13
CA TYR A 214 -19.24 -15.87 13.41
C TYR A 214 -17.95 -15.57 12.64
N LYS A 215 -17.62 -14.27 12.48
CA LYS A 215 -16.38 -13.81 11.83
C LYS A 215 -15.13 -14.36 12.52
N GLU A 216 -15.11 -14.40 13.85
CA GLU A 216 -13.98 -14.93 14.62
C GLU A 216 -13.70 -16.40 14.27
N ASP A 217 -14.74 -17.23 14.20
CA ASP A 217 -14.62 -18.64 13.83
C ASP A 217 -14.08 -18.81 12.39
N ILE A 218 -14.57 -18.00 11.46
CA ILE A 218 -14.13 -18.02 10.05
C ILE A 218 -12.67 -17.59 9.93
N ASP A 219 -12.32 -16.41 10.46
CA ASP A 219 -11.00 -15.82 10.30
C ASP A 219 -9.92 -16.68 11.00
N THR A 220 -10.23 -17.20 12.20
CA THR A 220 -9.32 -18.10 12.92
C THR A 220 -9.11 -19.41 12.15
N ALA A 221 -10.17 -19.99 11.59
CA ALA A 221 -10.06 -21.21 10.79
C ALA A 221 -9.29 -20.98 9.48
N LEU A 222 -9.54 -19.85 8.80
CA LEU A 222 -8.80 -19.43 7.61
C LEU A 222 -7.31 -19.25 7.89
N LEU A 223 -6.96 -18.54 8.97
CA LEU A 223 -5.58 -18.35 9.39
C LEU A 223 -4.89 -19.68 9.64
N LYS A 224 -5.53 -20.60 10.38
CA LYS A 224 -4.99 -21.94 10.66
C LYS A 224 -4.77 -22.74 9.37
N LEU A 225 -5.70 -22.69 8.43
CA LEU A 225 -5.61 -23.37 7.12
C LEU A 225 -4.52 -22.77 6.22
N TYR A 226 -4.42 -21.45 6.14
CA TYR A 226 -3.42 -20.76 5.33
C TYR A 226 -2.00 -20.96 5.87
N ALA A 227 -1.85 -20.96 7.20
CA ALA A 227 -0.57 -21.25 7.84
C ALA A 227 -0.10 -22.69 7.63
N GLU A 228 -1.03 -23.66 7.61
CA GLU A 228 -0.69 -25.07 7.34
C GLU A 228 -0.36 -25.31 5.86
N ALA A 229 -1.03 -24.60 4.95
CA ALA A 229 -0.90 -24.78 3.50
C ALA A 229 0.15 -23.88 2.83
N ASP A 230 0.88 -23.06 3.59
CA ASP A 230 1.80 -22.03 3.08
C ASP A 230 1.17 -21.15 2.00
N HIS A 231 -0.07 -20.71 2.23
CA HIS A 231 -0.83 -19.96 1.24
C HIS A 231 -0.45 -18.48 1.22
N ASP A 232 -0.28 -17.90 0.02
CA ASP A 232 0.12 -16.50 -0.16
C ASP A 232 -0.83 -15.50 0.52
N SER A 233 -2.14 -15.83 0.55
CA SER A 233 -3.17 -14.97 1.16
C SER A 233 -3.15 -14.92 2.70
N LEU A 234 -2.23 -15.63 3.37
CA LEU A 234 -2.06 -15.54 4.83
C LEU A 234 -1.76 -14.10 5.26
N LEU A 235 -0.86 -13.43 4.54
CA LEU A 235 -0.45 -12.05 4.87
C LEU A 235 -1.59 -11.07 4.58
N ASP A 236 -2.28 -11.25 3.46
CA ASP A 236 -3.45 -10.43 3.08
C ASP A 236 -4.56 -10.50 4.13
N LEU A 237 -4.79 -11.68 4.72
CA LEU A 237 -5.76 -11.86 5.80
C LEU A 237 -5.40 -11.02 7.04
N LEU A 238 -4.12 -10.97 7.40
CA LEU A 238 -3.62 -10.30 8.61
C LEU A 238 -3.46 -8.78 8.45
N VAL A 239 -3.25 -8.30 7.22
CA VAL A 239 -3.21 -6.87 6.91
C VAL A 239 -4.62 -6.28 6.85
N THR A 240 -5.63 -7.08 6.49
CA THR A 240 -7.04 -6.66 6.46
C THR A 240 -7.71 -6.78 7.83
N GLU A 241 -8.88 -6.14 7.99
CA GLU A 241 -9.70 -6.27 9.21
C GLU A 241 -9.99 -7.76 9.50
N ASN A 242 -9.38 -8.28 10.55
CA ASN A 242 -9.52 -9.67 10.97
C ASN A 242 -10.10 -9.76 12.39
N SER A 243 -10.87 -10.81 12.64
CA SER A 243 -11.41 -11.13 13.97
C SER A 243 -10.73 -12.38 14.56
N CYS A 244 -9.47 -12.63 14.21
CA CYS A 244 -8.75 -13.84 14.62
C CYS A 244 -8.56 -13.91 16.14
N LEU A 245 -8.81 -15.09 16.74
CA LEU A 245 -8.55 -15.32 18.16
C LEU A 245 -7.04 -15.42 18.42
N LEU A 246 -6.49 -14.42 19.12
CA LEU A 246 -5.05 -14.29 19.36
C LEU A 246 -4.42 -15.55 19.99
N THR A 247 -5.05 -16.14 21.01
CA THR A 247 -4.47 -17.26 21.77
C THR A 247 -4.26 -18.50 20.91
N ASP A 248 -5.26 -18.86 20.11
CA ASP A 248 -5.25 -20.04 19.26
C ASP A 248 -4.38 -19.80 18.02
N SER A 249 -4.53 -18.63 17.38
CA SER A 249 -3.80 -18.26 16.19
C SER A 249 -2.30 -18.12 16.47
N ALA A 250 -1.91 -17.57 17.63
CA ALA A 250 -0.50 -17.45 18.00
C ALA A 250 0.19 -18.82 18.14
N ALA A 251 -0.39 -19.71 18.96
CA ALA A 251 0.16 -21.05 19.16
C ALA A 251 0.23 -21.85 17.85
N TRP A 252 -0.72 -21.64 16.93
CA TRP A 252 -0.72 -22.29 15.63
C TRP A 252 0.38 -21.74 14.70
N LEU A 253 0.55 -20.42 14.63
CA LEU A 253 1.59 -19.80 13.82
C LEU A 253 3.01 -20.17 14.31
N GLU A 254 3.22 -20.24 15.63
CA GLU A 254 4.47 -20.71 16.22
C GLU A 254 4.77 -22.17 15.83
N LYS A 255 3.77 -23.05 15.92
CA LYS A 255 3.89 -24.46 15.52
C LYS A 255 4.32 -24.61 14.05
N HIS A 256 3.82 -23.75 13.17
CA HIS A 256 4.14 -23.73 11.74
C HIS A 256 5.34 -22.84 11.38
N LYS A 257 6.03 -22.27 12.39
CA LYS A 257 7.20 -21.37 12.22
C LYS A 257 6.92 -20.13 11.35
N LYS A 258 5.70 -19.60 11.43
CA LYS A 258 5.26 -18.38 10.72
C LYS A 258 5.30 -17.18 11.66
N TYR A 259 6.51 -16.78 12.04
CA TYR A 259 6.75 -15.74 13.03
C TYR A 259 6.51 -14.32 12.50
N PHE A 260 6.73 -14.06 11.22
CA PHE A 260 6.39 -12.77 10.61
C PHE A 260 4.89 -12.50 10.66
N ALA A 261 4.09 -13.50 10.26
CA ALA A 261 2.64 -13.47 10.36
C ALA A 261 2.15 -13.34 11.81
N LEU A 262 2.84 -13.97 12.76
CA LEU A 262 2.57 -13.79 14.18
C LEU A 262 2.78 -12.35 14.65
N GLY A 263 3.84 -11.69 14.18
CA GLY A 263 4.06 -10.27 14.47
C GLY A 263 2.95 -9.37 13.91
N LEU A 264 2.44 -9.66 12.70
CA LEU A 264 1.29 -8.94 12.14
C LEU A 264 0.03 -9.11 12.99
N LEU A 265 -0.21 -10.33 13.49
CA LEU A 265 -1.32 -10.62 14.39
C LEU A 265 -1.20 -9.86 15.72
N TYR A 266 0.01 -9.75 16.27
CA TYR A 266 0.24 -8.94 17.48
C TYR A 266 0.00 -7.45 17.22
N HIS A 267 0.47 -6.92 16.08
CA HIS A 267 0.22 -5.54 15.69
C HIS A 267 -1.28 -5.24 15.58
N TYR A 268 -2.05 -6.09 14.91
CA TYR A 268 -3.49 -5.91 14.77
C TYR A 268 -4.23 -5.90 16.13
N ASN A 269 -3.69 -6.62 17.13
CA ASN A 269 -4.20 -6.65 18.50
C ASN A 269 -3.62 -5.54 19.41
N ASN A 270 -3.00 -4.50 18.86
CA ASN A 270 -2.34 -3.40 19.57
C ASN A 270 -1.19 -3.84 20.49
N GLN A 271 -0.51 -4.94 20.17
CA GLN A 271 0.66 -5.44 20.90
C GLN A 271 1.96 -5.19 20.12
N ASP A 272 2.18 -3.93 19.72
CA ASP A 272 3.29 -3.53 18.84
C ASP A 272 4.68 -3.85 19.42
N ALA A 273 4.85 -3.75 20.73
CA ALA A 273 6.11 -4.09 21.39
C ALA A 273 6.50 -5.57 21.20
N ALA A 274 5.52 -6.48 21.28
CA ALA A 274 5.74 -7.90 21.05
C ALA A 274 5.98 -8.20 19.56
N ALA A 275 5.24 -7.52 18.67
CA ALA A 275 5.42 -7.64 17.23
C ALA A 275 6.84 -7.26 16.79
N VAL A 276 7.31 -6.07 17.20
CA VAL A 276 8.63 -5.58 16.84
C VAL A 276 9.74 -6.42 17.46
N GLN A 277 9.59 -6.86 18.71
CA GLN A 277 10.54 -7.78 19.32
C GLN A 277 10.68 -9.07 18.50
N LEU A 278 9.57 -9.64 18.04
CA LEU A 278 9.58 -10.84 17.24
C LEU A 278 10.26 -10.61 15.89
N TRP A 279 9.94 -9.52 15.19
CA TRP A 279 10.58 -9.19 13.92
C TRP A 279 12.08 -8.90 14.07
N VAL A 280 12.50 -8.23 15.15
CA VAL A 280 13.92 -7.99 15.46
C VAL A 280 14.67 -9.31 15.66
N ASN A 281 14.07 -10.27 16.38
CA ASN A 281 14.67 -11.60 16.57
C ASN A 281 14.81 -12.35 15.23
N ILE A 282 13.86 -12.19 14.30
CA ILE A 282 13.97 -12.77 12.96
C ILE A 282 15.12 -12.13 12.17
N VAL A 283 15.21 -10.79 12.17
CA VAL A 283 16.27 -10.06 11.44
C VAL A 283 17.67 -10.34 12.02
N ASN A 284 17.77 -10.53 13.35
CA ASN A 284 19.02 -10.90 13.99
C ASN A 284 19.46 -12.34 13.68
N GLY A 285 18.56 -13.17 13.15
CA GLY A 285 18.81 -14.57 12.84
C GLY A 285 18.58 -15.51 14.02
N ASP A 286 18.04 -15.03 15.15
CA ASP A 286 17.68 -15.86 16.30
C ASP A 286 16.50 -16.78 15.98
N ILE A 287 15.64 -16.35 15.05
CA ILE A 287 14.47 -17.07 14.56
C ILE A 287 14.54 -17.12 13.03
N HIS A 288 14.47 -18.32 12.46
CA HIS A 288 14.41 -18.49 11.02
C HIS A 288 12.96 -18.42 10.52
N ASP A 289 12.68 -17.40 9.74
CA ASP A 289 11.43 -17.25 9.00
C ASP A 289 11.77 -16.83 7.55
N SER A 290 11.33 -17.63 6.57
CA SER A 290 11.56 -17.38 5.14
C SER A 290 10.38 -16.67 4.46
N THR A 291 9.39 -16.20 5.22
CA THR A 291 8.15 -15.61 4.67
C THR A 291 8.42 -14.29 3.95
N ARG A 292 9.46 -13.53 4.34
CA ARG A 292 9.79 -12.23 3.74
C ARG A 292 11.29 -11.92 3.80
N SER A 293 11.85 -11.44 2.69
CA SER A 293 13.29 -11.12 2.57
C SER A 293 13.64 -9.69 2.99
N ASP A 294 12.73 -8.74 2.81
CA ASP A 294 12.85 -7.30 3.10
C ASP A 294 12.36 -6.93 4.51
N LEU A 295 12.43 -7.87 5.46
CA LEU A 295 11.89 -7.67 6.81
C LEU A 295 12.54 -6.48 7.54
N TYR A 296 13.82 -6.23 7.31
CA TYR A 296 14.49 -5.10 7.95
C TYR A 296 13.91 -3.75 7.50
N GLU A 297 13.70 -3.54 6.20
CA GLU A 297 13.07 -2.33 5.67
C GLU A 297 11.62 -2.19 6.18
N TYR A 298 10.88 -3.30 6.23
CA TYR A 298 9.53 -3.31 6.77
C TYR A 298 9.47 -2.88 8.25
N VAL A 299 10.38 -3.37 9.10
CA VAL A 299 10.44 -2.98 10.52
C VAL A 299 10.74 -1.49 10.65
N ILE A 300 11.63 -0.96 9.80
CA ILE A 300 11.97 0.47 9.79
C ILE A 300 10.78 1.32 9.35
N ASP A 301 10.06 0.93 8.29
CA ASP A 301 8.84 1.60 7.87
C ASP A 301 7.78 1.54 8.97
N PHE A 302 7.59 0.40 9.62
CA PHE A 302 6.69 0.24 10.75
C PHE A 302 7.04 1.19 11.92
N LEU A 303 8.31 1.25 12.31
CA LEU A 303 8.78 2.17 13.35
C LEU A 303 8.63 3.64 12.93
N THR A 304 8.74 3.94 11.64
CA THR A 304 8.55 5.29 11.11
C THR A 304 7.10 5.76 11.34
N TYR A 305 6.12 4.90 11.04
CA TYR A 305 4.69 5.24 11.19
C TYR A 305 4.10 4.94 12.58
N SER A 306 4.87 4.34 13.50
CA SER A 306 4.41 4.05 14.85
C SER A 306 4.25 5.33 15.69
N SER A 307 3.14 5.40 16.44
CA SER A 307 2.86 6.48 17.39
C SER A 307 3.59 6.30 18.74
N ASP A 308 4.10 5.11 19.05
CA ASP A 308 4.76 4.82 20.32
C ASP A 308 6.22 5.28 20.30
N GLN A 309 6.50 6.39 20.99
CA GLN A 309 7.84 6.97 21.07
C GLN A 309 8.83 6.11 21.87
N GLU A 310 8.38 5.42 22.91
CA GLU A 310 9.25 4.61 23.77
C GLU A 310 9.77 3.39 23.00
N LEU A 311 8.87 2.75 22.25
CA LEU A 311 9.21 1.62 21.38
C LEU A 311 10.24 2.04 20.33
N VAL A 312 10.03 3.17 19.68
CA VAL A 312 10.97 3.72 18.70
C VAL A 312 12.35 3.92 19.32
N TRP A 313 12.44 4.56 20.48
CA TRP A 313 13.71 4.81 21.15
C TRP A 313 14.44 3.52 21.52
N LYS A 314 13.69 2.52 21.99
CA LYS A 314 14.24 1.21 22.35
C LYS A 314 14.88 0.51 21.15
N TYR A 315 14.28 0.60 19.95
CA TYR A 315 14.75 -0.08 18.75
C TYR A 315 15.58 0.81 17.79
N ALA A 316 15.70 2.11 18.06
CA ALA A 316 16.50 3.04 17.26
C ALA A 316 18.00 2.69 17.28
N ASP A 317 18.56 2.37 18.45
CA ASP A 317 19.97 1.98 18.56
C ASP A 317 20.23 0.68 17.78
N TRP A 318 19.32 -0.30 17.85
CA TRP A 318 19.39 -1.52 17.05
C TRP A 318 19.32 -1.26 15.54
N ALA A 319 18.40 -0.39 15.10
CA ALA A 319 18.24 -0.02 13.70
C ALA A 319 19.53 0.59 13.14
N LEU A 320 20.14 1.53 13.88
CA LEU A 320 21.36 2.23 13.50
C LEU A 320 22.60 1.33 13.53
N GLN A 321 22.70 0.39 14.47
CA GLN A 321 23.79 -0.60 14.52
C GLN A 321 23.83 -1.51 13.28
N LYS A 322 22.66 -1.87 12.74
CA LYS A 322 22.56 -2.76 11.57
C LYS A 322 22.84 -2.03 10.25
N SER A 323 22.22 -0.88 10.04
CA SER A 323 22.46 -0.04 8.87
C SER A 323 22.22 1.42 9.21
N GLU A 324 23.30 2.21 9.16
CA GLU A 324 23.25 3.66 9.39
C GLU A 324 22.36 4.38 8.37
N GLU A 325 22.33 3.89 7.13
CA GLU A 325 21.61 4.57 6.05
C GLU A 325 20.09 4.39 6.12
N VAL A 326 19.65 3.18 6.44
CA VAL A 326 18.23 2.83 6.51
C VAL A 326 17.67 3.18 7.89
N GLY A 327 18.45 2.98 8.97
CA GLY A 327 18.03 3.32 10.33
C GLY A 327 17.67 4.79 10.54
N VAL A 328 18.31 5.72 9.81
CA VAL A 328 17.97 7.16 9.87
C VAL A 328 16.58 7.47 9.31
N GLN A 329 16.05 6.61 8.44
CA GLN A 329 14.72 6.81 7.85
C GLN A 329 13.62 6.85 8.92
N VAL A 330 13.83 6.14 10.03
CA VAL A 330 12.95 6.17 11.22
C VAL A 330 12.73 7.60 11.73
N PHE A 331 13.74 8.48 11.60
CA PHE A 331 13.66 9.86 12.06
C PHE A 331 13.36 10.87 10.94
N THR A 332 13.76 10.60 9.69
CA THR A 332 13.60 11.55 8.58
C THR A 332 12.25 11.46 7.87
N LYS A 333 11.67 10.25 7.71
CA LYS A 333 10.44 10.04 6.94
C LYS A 333 9.14 10.21 7.74
N ARG A 334 9.21 10.57 9.03
CA ARG A 334 8.01 10.75 9.87
C ARG A 334 7.13 11.90 9.40
N HIS A 335 5.84 11.61 9.17
CA HIS A 335 4.84 12.60 8.81
C HIS A 335 4.57 13.58 9.96
N LEU A 336 4.51 14.87 9.62
CA LEU A 336 4.49 16.02 10.55
C LEU A 336 3.09 16.41 11.06
N GLU A 337 2.04 15.65 10.78
CA GLU A 337 0.67 16.10 11.08
C GLU A 337 0.32 16.06 12.58
N GLU A 338 1.13 15.41 13.42
CA GLU A 338 0.96 15.42 14.87
C GLU A 338 2.15 16.11 15.55
N GLU A 339 2.07 17.44 15.71
CA GLU A 339 3.05 18.25 16.47
C GLU A 339 3.25 17.73 17.92
N GLN A 340 2.33 16.90 18.43
CA GLN A 340 2.41 16.27 19.75
C GLN A 340 3.37 15.06 19.81
N ASN A 341 3.65 14.41 18.68
CA ASN A 341 4.50 13.23 18.59
C ASN A 341 5.90 13.53 18.01
N SER A 342 6.27 14.81 17.88
CA SER A 342 7.58 15.19 17.35
C SER A 342 8.70 14.93 18.37
N PHE A 343 9.67 14.13 17.98
CA PHE A 343 10.90 13.91 18.76
C PHE A 343 11.72 15.19 18.78
N ASN A 344 12.32 15.51 19.92
CA ASN A 344 13.24 16.64 20.00
C ASN A 344 14.49 16.35 19.14
N PRO A 345 14.81 17.19 18.14
CA PRO A 345 15.97 16.99 17.29
C PRO A 345 17.29 16.85 18.06
N ASP A 346 17.41 17.49 19.23
CA ASP A 346 18.65 17.49 20.03
C ASP A 346 18.91 16.12 20.71
N ASP A 347 17.84 15.42 21.10
CA ASP A 347 17.93 14.06 21.66
C ASP A 347 18.32 13.05 20.57
N ILE A 348 17.75 13.21 19.36
CA ILE A 348 18.11 12.40 18.18
C ILE A 348 19.58 12.64 17.81
N LEU A 349 20.04 13.89 17.79
CA LEU A 349 21.44 14.21 17.53
C LEU A 349 22.37 13.56 18.57
N THR A 350 21.96 13.49 19.84
CA THR A 350 22.74 12.83 20.89
C THR A 350 22.87 11.33 20.66
N CYS A 351 21.81 10.67 20.20
CA CYS A 351 21.84 9.26 19.80
C CYS A 351 22.72 9.05 18.55
N LEU A 352 22.56 9.91 17.53
CA LEU A 352 23.27 9.83 16.26
C LEU A 352 24.76 10.19 16.34
N LYS A 353 25.25 10.83 17.41
CA LYS A 353 26.69 11.08 17.61
C LYS A 353 27.55 9.81 17.55
N LYS A 354 26.98 8.64 17.83
CA LYS A 354 27.68 7.35 17.72
C LYS A 354 27.85 6.87 16.27
N TYR A 355 27.06 7.40 15.33
CA TYR A 355 26.94 6.92 13.95
C TYR A 355 27.14 8.09 12.96
N PRO A 356 28.37 8.27 12.42
CA PRO A 356 28.74 9.47 11.69
C PRO A 356 28.04 9.63 10.33
N ASP A 357 27.73 8.53 9.62
CA ASP A 357 27.04 8.63 8.32
C ASP A 357 25.55 8.90 8.51
N ALA A 358 24.97 8.29 9.53
CA ALA A 358 23.60 8.54 9.94
C ALA A 358 23.37 10.01 10.35
N LEU A 359 24.31 10.56 11.13
CA LEU A 359 24.28 11.95 11.59
C LEU A 359 24.29 12.96 10.43
N VAL A 360 25.12 12.73 9.40
CA VAL A 360 25.18 13.59 8.22
C VAL A 360 23.85 13.58 7.47
N LYS A 361 23.27 12.40 7.21
CA LYS A 361 21.98 12.29 6.49
C LYS A 361 20.83 12.93 7.26
N TYR A 362 20.81 12.79 8.59
CA TYR A 362 19.79 13.45 9.41
C TYR A 362 19.94 14.98 9.40
N LEU A 363 21.17 15.50 9.52
CA LEU A 363 21.44 16.94 9.43
C LEU A 363 21.14 17.51 8.04
N GLU A 364 21.43 16.76 6.97
CA GLU A 364 21.04 17.09 5.60
C GLU A 364 19.52 17.28 5.49
N HIS A 365 18.73 16.34 6.04
CA HIS A 365 17.28 16.45 6.07
C HIS A 365 16.79 17.66 6.88
N LEU A 366 17.37 17.92 8.06
CA LEU A 366 16.99 19.07 8.89
C LEU A 366 17.28 20.42 8.21
N VAL A 367 18.39 20.51 7.48
CA VAL A 367 18.85 21.75 6.85
C VAL A 367 18.24 21.98 5.47
N MET A 368 18.20 20.94 4.62
CA MET A 368 17.76 21.07 3.23
C MET A 368 16.25 20.91 3.08
N ASP A 369 15.69 19.86 3.67
CA ASP A 369 14.27 19.54 3.51
C ASP A 369 13.41 20.35 4.48
N ARG A 370 13.77 20.34 5.78
CA ARG A 370 13.03 21.10 6.81
C ARG A 370 13.37 22.58 6.88
N LYS A 371 14.47 23.02 6.25
CA LYS A 371 14.93 24.43 6.20
C LYS A 371 15.03 25.11 7.57
N LEU A 372 15.36 24.35 8.62
CA LEU A 372 15.45 24.88 9.98
C LEU A 372 16.59 25.90 10.07
N GLN A 373 16.30 27.10 10.58
CA GLN A 373 17.26 28.22 10.67
C GLN A 373 18.01 28.23 12.02
N ARG A 374 18.45 27.07 12.53
CA ARG A 374 19.24 26.98 13.77
C ARG A 374 20.73 26.96 13.45
N GLU A 375 21.47 27.96 13.93
CA GLU A 375 22.91 28.16 13.65
C GLU A 375 23.77 26.92 13.96
N GLU A 376 23.45 26.21 15.03
CA GLU A 376 24.20 25.04 15.50
C GLU A 376 24.18 23.89 14.47
N TYR A 377 23.04 23.62 13.85
CA TYR A 377 22.89 22.51 12.90
C TYR A 377 23.64 22.76 11.60
N HIS A 378 23.55 23.98 11.07
CA HIS A 378 24.28 24.36 9.86
C HIS A 378 25.79 24.36 10.10
N THR A 379 26.22 24.84 11.26
CA THR A 379 27.64 24.81 11.65
C THR A 379 28.14 23.37 11.82
N HIS A 380 27.36 22.50 12.47
CA HIS A 380 27.74 21.11 12.71
C HIS A 380 27.82 20.30 11.40
N LEU A 381 26.84 20.46 10.50
CA LEU A 381 26.86 19.83 9.19
C LEU A 381 28.07 20.29 8.35
N ALA A 382 28.36 21.59 8.34
CA ALA A 382 29.52 22.12 7.63
C ALA A 382 30.84 21.58 8.18
N VAL A 383 30.96 21.40 9.50
CA VAL A 383 32.13 20.76 10.11
C VAL A 383 32.25 19.29 9.71
N LEU A 384 31.16 18.53 9.73
CA LEU A 384 31.19 17.11 9.36
C LEU A 384 31.56 16.91 7.89
N TYR A 385 31.03 17.75 6.98
CA TYR A 385 31.48 17.75 5.59
C TYR A 385 32.95 18.13 5.46
N LEU A 386 33.41 19.16 6.19
CA LEU A 386 34.81 19.55 6.17
C LEU A 386 35.72 18.39 6.63
N ASP A 387 35.37 17.73 7.73
CA ASP A 387 36.12 16.61 8.27
C ASP A 387 36.13 15.42 7.28
N LYS A 388 35.00 15.12 6.62
CA LYS A 388 34.93 14.11 5.54
C LYS A 388 35.82 14.47 4.35
N VAL A 389 35.82 15.73 3.91
CA VAL A 389 36.67 16.22 2.82
C VAL A 389 38.16 16.14 3.17
N LEU A 390 38.52 16.42 4.43
CA LEU A 390 39.90 16.32 4.91
C LEU A 390 40.38 14.87 5.00
N GLN A 391 39.51 13.93 5.40
CA GLN A 391 39.82 12.50 5.47
C GLN A 391 39.94 11.82 4.10
N GLN A 392 39.17 12.27 3.11
CA GLN A 392 39.17 11.71 1.75
C GLN A 392 40.36 12.13 0.88
N ARG A 393 41.33 12.90 1.40
CA ARG A 393 42.50 13.29 0.62
C ARG A 393 43.45 12.10 0.44
N PRO A 394 43.74 11.68 -0.80
CA PRO A 394 44.87 10.81 -1.05
C PRO A 394 46.16 11.59 -0.75
N SER A 395 47.17 10.85 -0.29
CA SER A 395 48.59 11.21 -0.34
C SER A 395 48.90 11.94 -1.64
N ALA A 396 49.79 12.94 -1.58
CA ALA A 396 50.05 14.00 -2.56
C ALA A 396 50.36 13.63 -4.04
N ASP A 397 50.10 12.41 -4.52
CA ASP A 397 50.52 11.90 -5.84
C ASP A 397 49.40 11.65 -6.87
N SER A 398 48.10 11.87 -6.58
CA SER A 398 47.07 11.81 -7.64
C SER A 398 46.69 13.20 -8.16
N MET A 399 47.38 13.64 -9.21
CA MET A 399 47.01 14.81 -10.02
C MET A 399 45.74 14.51 -10.84
N GLY A 400 44.59 14.53 -10.18
CA GLY A 400 43.27 14.37 -10.78
C GLY A 400 42.24 15.18 -9.98
N THR A 401 41.80 16.28 -10.56
CA THR A 401 40.88 17.28 -10.01
C THR A 401 39.43 16.76 -9.96
N GLU A 402 39.18 15.61 -9.36
CA GLU A 402 37.79 15.19 -9.09
C GLU A 402 37.32 15.85 -7.79
N VAL A 403 36.43 16.83 -7.93
CA VAL A 403 35.68 17.38 -6.79
C VAL A 403 34.93 16.23 -6.15
N THR A 404 35.30 15.84 -4.94
CA THR A 404 34.58 14.76 -4.26
C THR A 404 33.13 15.19 -4.02
N GLU A 405 32.20 14.25 -4.05
CA GLU A 405 30.77 14.54 -3.82
C GLU A 405 30.55 15.30 -2.50
N ALA A 406 31.37 15.01 -1.47
CA ALA A 406 31.40 15.72 -0.21
C ALA A 406 31.84 17.20 -0.35
N GLN A 407 32.83 17.51 -1.20
CA GLN A 407 33.24 18.89 -1.50
C GLN A 407 32.13 19.66 -2.22
N ALA A 408 31.46 19.03 -3.18
CA ALA A 408 30.33 19.65 -3.88
C ALA A 408 29.17 19.97 -2.92
N LYS A 409 28.82 19.02 -2.04
CA LYS A 409 27.80 19.21 -0.99
C LYS A 409 28.19 20.32 0.00
N LEU A 410 29.45 20.37 0.42
CA LEU A 410 29.97 21.44 1.28
C LEU A 410 29.83 22.81 0.61
N ARG A 411 30.28 22.95 -0.64
CA ARG A 411 30.17 24.21 -1.40
C ARG A 411 28.72 24.66 -1.53
N HIS A 412 27.83 23.74 -1.89
CA HIS A 412 26.41 24.04 -2.02
C HIS A 412 25.79 24.51 -0.68
N LEU A 413 26.11 23.85 0.43
CA LEU A 413 25.66 24.26 1.77
C LEU A 413 26.16 25.67 2.13
N LEU A 414 27.46 25.94 1.92
CA LEU A 414 28.06 27.25 2.21
C LEU A 414 27.49 28.37 1.34
N GLN A 415 27.13 28.07 0.09
CA GLN A 415 26.51 29.06 -0.79
C GLN A 415 25.05 29.35 -0.38
N LYS A 416 24.26 28.32 -0.12
CA LYS A 416 22.81 28.44 0.13
C LYS A 416 22.44 28.91 1.54
N SER A 417 23.21 28.52 2.56
CA SER A 417 22.93 28.89 3.95
C SER A 417 23.68 30.15 4.37
N ASP A 418 23.04 31.00 5.18
CA ASP A 418 23.67 32.16 5.84
C ASP A 418 23.74 31.99 7.38
N VAL A 419 23.27 30.85 7.91
CA VAL A 419 22.97 30.69 9.34
C VAL A 419 24.14 30.09 10.14
N TYR A 420 25.19 29.60 9.48
CA TYR A 420 26.32 28.96 10.17
C TYR A 420 27.36 29.95 10.70
N ARG A 421 28.19 29.51 11.66
CA ARG A 421 29.31 30.28 12.22
C ARG A 421 30.46 30.42 11.23
N VAL A 422 30.41 31.46 10.41
CA VAL A 422 31.42 31.75 9.38
C VAL A 422 32.83 31.88 9.98
N ARG A 423 32.97 32.56 11.12
CA ARG A 423 34.28 32.75 11.79
C ARG A 423 34.90 31.44 12.28
N PHE A 424 34.08 30.56 12.87
CA PHE A 424 34.54 29.26 13.37
C PHE A 424 34.97 28.32 12.24
N LEU A 425 34.19 28.28 11.14
CA LEU A 425 34.57 27.50 9.96
C LEU A 425 35.84 28.05 9.30
N MET A 426 36.01 29.38 9.27
CA MET A 426 37.20 30.01 8.72
C MET A 426 38.48 29.58 9.45
N GLU A 427 38.47 29.56 10.78
CA GLU A 427 39.63 29.11 11.58
C GLU A 427 40.02 27.66 11.25
N LYS A 428 39.04 26.77 11.08
CA LYS A 428 39.29 25.37 10.67
C LYS A 428 39.81 25.26 9.23
N VAL A 429 39.34 26.11 8.33
CA VAL A 429 39.71 26.08 6.90
C VAL A 429 41.04 26.78 6.64
N GLN A 430 41.49 27.73 7.48
CA GLN A 430 42.78 28.42 7.33
C GLN A 430 43.98 27.46 7.32
N GLY A 431 43.88 26.32 8.02
CA GLY A 431 44.90 25.25 8.01
C GLY A 431 44.80 24.28 6.83
N ALA A 432 43.75 24.37 6.02
CA ALA A 432 43.46 23.45 4.92
C ALA A 432 43.63 24.11 3.55
N SER A 433 44.22 23.39 2.59
CA SER A 433 44.30 23.83 1.18
C SER A 433 42.94 23.76 0.47
N LEU A 434 41.98 24.61 0.85
CA LEU A 434 40.61 24.67 0.30
C LEU A 434 40.29 26.11 -0.17
N PRO A 435 40.90 26.56 -1.29
CA PRO A 435 40.82 27.96 -1.71
C PRO A 435 39.42 28.39 -2.15
N MET A 436 38.61 27.51 -2.75
CA MET A 436 37.26 27.85 -3.21
C MET A 436 36.31 28.09 -2.02
N GLU A 437 36.35 27.20 -1.04
CA GLU A 437 35.56 27.29 0.19
C GLU A 437 35.97 28.50 1.03
N ARG A 438 37.28 28.83 1.07
CA ARG A 438 37.79 30.09 1.66
C ARG A 438 37.19 31.32 1.00
N ALA A 439 37.17 31.36 -0.33
CA ALA A 439 36.60 32.49 -1.07
C ALA A 439 35.10 32.68 -0.75
N ILE A 440 34.33 31.59 -0.70
CA ILE A 440 32.91 31.63 -0.31
C ILE A 440 32.74 32.18 1.12
N LEU A 441 33.54 31.69 2.08
CA LEU A 441 33.49 32.15 3.47
C LEU A 441 33.89 33.63 3.63
N HIS A 442 34.96 34.09 2.96
CA HIS A 442 35.34 35.51 2.96
C HIS A 442 34.24 36.39 2.34
N GLY A 443 33.54 35.90 1.32
CA GLY A 443 32.39 36.60 0.76
C GLY A 443 31.20 36.73 1.71
N LYS A 444 31.00 35.73 2.59
CA LYS A 444 29.99 35.80 3.65
C LYS A 444 30.38 36.75 4.78
N LEU A 445 31.67 36.97 5.00
CA LEU A 445 32.19 37.99 5.94
C LEU A 445 32.22 39.41 5.35
N GLU A 446 31.70 39.62 4.14
CA GLU A 446 31.76 40.89 3.39
C GLU A 446 33.18 41.34 3.03
N GLU A 447 34.17 40.45 3.14
CA GLU A 447 35.55 40.69 2.73
C GLU A 447 35.75 40.39 1.24
N HIS A 448 34.96 41.05 0.38
CA HIS A 448 34.88 40.77 -1.06
C HIS A 448 36.21 40.87 -1.79
N GLU A 449 37.05 41.84 -1.43
CA GLU A 449 38.37 42.02 -2.04
C GLU A 449 39.28 40.81 -1.77
N LYS A 450 39.24 40.23 -0.57
CA LYS A 450 40.01 39.02 -0.23
C LYS A 450 39.47 37.79 -0.94
N ALA A 451 38.14 37.64 -1.01
CA ALA A 451 37.49 36.54 -1.71
C ALA A 451 37.85 36.53 -3.21
N LEU A 452 37.73 37.69 -3.87
CA LEU A 452 38.07 37.84 -5.29
C LEU A 452 39.58 37.66 -5.54
N ARG A 453 40.45 38.13 -4.65
CA ARG A 453 41.90 37.86 -4.75
C ARG A 453 42.21 36.36 -4.71
N ILE A 454 41.54 35.58 -3.88
CA ILE A 454 41.73 34.12 -3.82
C ILE A 454 41.28 33.49 -5.15
N LEU A 455 40.11 33.86 -5.68
CA LEU A 455 39.60 33.32 -6.94
C LEU A 455 40.51 33.67 -8.14
N VAL A 456 40.98 34.92 -8.20
CA VAL A 456 41.75 35.44 -9.34
C VAL A 456 43.23 35.08 -9.27
N HIS A 457 43.87 35.17 -8.11
CA HIS A 457 45.32 34.98 -7.99
C HIS A 457 45.72 33.58 -7.50
N GLU A 458 44.99 32.99 -6.54
CA GLU A 458 45.31 31.64 -6.03
C GLU A 458 44.72 30.54 -6.93
N LEU A 459 43.44 30.65 -7.31
CA LEU A 459 42.74 29.66 -8.13
C LEU A 459 42.90 29.87 -9.64
N ARG A 460 43.15 31.12 -10.08
CA ARG A 460 43.17 31.53 -11.49
C ARG A 460 41.91 31.12 -12.27
N ASP A 461 40.78 31.06 -11.59
CA ASP A 461 39.49 30.67 -12.15
C ASP A 461 38.67 31.95 -12.40
N ILE A 462 38.81 32.48 -13.62
CA ILE A 462 38.11 33.68 -14.10
C ILE A 462 36.58 33.50 -14.06
N PRO A 463 35.98 32.43 -14.63
CA PRO A 463 34.53 32.27 -14.60
C PRO A 463 34.00 32.14 -13.16
N ALA A 464 34.70 31.45 -12.26
CA ALA A 464 34.29 31.37 -10.85
C ALA A 464 34.25 32.75 -10.14
N ALA A 465 35.11 33.69 -10.55
CA ALA A 465 35.10 35.06 -10.01
C ALA A 465 33.88 35.86 -10.49
N GLU A 466 33.47 35.69 -11.75
CA GLU A 466 32.24 36.28 -12.28
C GLU A 466 31.00 35.67 -11.61
N ASP A 467 30.95 34.34 -11.50
CA ASP A 467 29.87 33.61 -10.81
C ASP A 467 29.72 34.04 -9.36
N TYR A 468 30.84 34.31 -8.66
CA TYR A 468 30.81 34.85 -7.30
C TYR A 468 30.14 36.23 -7.23
N CYS A 469 30.45 37.14 -8.16
CA CYS A 469 29.83 38.45 -8.24
C CYS A 469 28.32 38.33 -8.50
N LEU A 470 27.92 37.44 -9.41
CA LEU A 470 26.51 37.15 -9.69
C LEU A 470 25.79 36.61 -8.46
N TRP A 471 26.33 35.55 -7.85
CA TRP A 471 25.75 34.90 -6.68
C TRP A 471 25.59 35.84 -5.47
N ARG A 472 26.60 36.68 -5.16
CA ARG A 472 26.48 37.64 -4.04
C ARG A 472 25.55 38.82 -4.33
N SER A 473 25.37 39.16 -5.60
CA SER A 473 24.48 40.24 -6.02
C SER A 473 23.01 39.83 -6.17
N GLU A 474 22.72 38.52 -6.15
CA GLU A 474 21.37 37.99 -6.33
C GLU A 474 20.42 38.51 -5.24
N GLY A 475 19.31 39.16 -5.66
CA GLY A 475 18.30 39.71 -4.76
C GLY A 475 18.70 41.00 -4.01
N ARG A 476 19.88 41.58 -4.28
CA ARG A 476 20.34 42.86 -3.69
C ARG A 476 20.18 44.04 -4.66
N ASP A 477 20.43 45.25 -4.16
CA ASP A 477 20.39 46.49 -4.94
C ASP A 477 21.41 46.43 -6.11
N PRO A 478 21.03 46.82 -7.35
CA PRO A 478 21.98 46.94 -8.45
C PRO A 478 23.24 47.75 -8.10
N ALA A 479 23.17 48.77 -7.24
CA ALA A 479 24.37 49.52 -6.81
C ALA A 479 25.43 48.63 -6.13
N TYR A 480 24.98 47.63 -5.35
CA TYR A 480 25.87 46.67 -4.69
C TYR A 480 26.52 45.72 -5.70
N ARG A 481 25.76 45.31 -6.72
CA ARG A 481 26.28 44.52 -7.85
C ARG A 481 27.39 45.27 -8.57
N GLN A 482 27.12 46.53 -8.93
CA GLN A 482 28.09 47.39 -9.59
C GLN A 482 29.39 47.51 -8.77
N GLN A 483 29.32 47.68 -7.44
CA GLN A 483 30.51 47.74 -6.58
C GLN A 483 31.37 46.47 -6.63
N LEU A 484 30.75 45.28 -6.65
CA LEU A 484 31.47 44.01 -6.74
C LEU A 484 32.17 43.87 -8.10
N PHE A 485 31.47 44.20 -9.20
CA PHE A 485 32.05 44.16 -10.54
C PHE A 485 33.17 45.20 -10.73
N HIS A 486 33.05 46.40 -10.15
CA HIS A 486 34.13 47.40 -10.13
C HIS A 486 35.35 46.92 -9.31
N THR A 487 35.12 46.23 -8.19
CA THR A 487 36.20 45.63 -7.39
C THR A 487 36.93 44.54 -8.17
N LEU A 488 36.19 43.67 -8.87
CA LEU A 488 36.75 42.64 -9.74
C LEU A 488 37.58 43.25 -10.89
N LEU A 489 37.03 44.27 -11.56
CA LEU A 489 37.73 44.99 -12.62
C LEU A 489 39.03 45.65 -12.11
N THR A 490 38.98 46.29 -10.95
CA THR A 490 40.16 46.91 -10.32
C THR A 490 41.23 45.86 -9.99
N LEU A 491 40.82 44.65 -9.57
CA LEU A 491 41.74 43.54 -9.32
C LEU A 491 42.40 43.04 -10.61
N TYR A 492 41.64 42.89 -11.70
CA TYR A 492 42.20 42.52 -13.01
C TYR A 492 43.15 43.56 -13.59
N LEU A 493 42.87 44.84 -13.36
CA LEU A 493 43.69 45.97 -13.87
C LEU A 493 44.86 46.34 -12.94
N SER A 494 45.00 45.68 -11.79
CA SER A 494 46.03 46.02 -10.81
C SER A 494 47.46 45.76 -11.33
N PRO A 495 48.43 46.68 -11.09
CA PRO A 495 49.78 46.61 -11.67
C PRO A 495 50.63 45.44 -11.16
N SER A 496 50.20 44.78 -10.09
CA SER A 496 50.77 43.53 -9.57
C SER A 496 50.42 42.29 -10.40
N SER A 497 49.53 42.41 -11.38
CA SER A 497 49.05 41.30 -12.23
C SER A 497 49.37 41.54 -13.70
N SER A 498 50.66 41.45 -14.05
CA SER A 498 51.13 41.55 -15.44
C SER A 498 50.88 40.27 -16.25
N ALA A 499 49.72 39.62 -16.04
CA ALA A 499 49.32 38.42 -16.77
C ALA A 499 48.42 38.82 -17.96
N PRO A 500 48.77 38.45 -19.21
CA PRO A 500 47.95 38.79 -20.37
C PRO A 500 46.54 38.20 -20.31
N GLU A 501 46.35 37.08 -19.60
CA GLU A 501 45.05 36.43 -19.39
C GLU A 501 44.06 37.32 -18.62
N LEU A 502 44.53 38.08 -17.62
CA LEU A 502 43.67 38.96 -16.82
C LEU A 502 43.28 40.23 -17.59
N ALA A 503 44.13 40.68 -18.52
CA ALA A 503 43.79 41.78 -19.41
C ALA A 503 42.68 41.37 -20.39
N VAL A 504 42.72 40.14 -20.92
CA VAL A 504 41.64 39.59 -21.76
C VAL A 504 40.36 39.43 -20.94
N ALA A 505 40.45 38.84 -19.74
CA ALA A 505 39.31 38.70 -18.82
C ALA A 505 38.66 40.05 -18.47
N ALA A 506 39.45 41.11 -18.24
CA ALA A 506 38.93 42.44 -17.98
C ALA A 506 38.17 43.04 -19.17
N VAL A 507 38.65 42.80 -20.41
CA VAL A 507 37.94 43.23 -21.63
C VAL A 507 36.63 42.44 -21.80
N ASP A 508 36.67 41.13 -21.57
CA ASP A 508 35.50 40.25 -21.68
C ASP A 508 34.44 40.62 -20.63
N LEU A 509 34.85 40.86 -19.37
CA LEU A 509 33.99 41.31 -18.28
C LEU A 509 33.24 42.60 -18.64
N LEU A 510 33.96 43.60 -19.19
CA LEU A 510 33.37 44.88 -19.61
C LEU A 510 32.37 44.70 -20.75
N ASN A 511 32.68 43.84 -21.71
CA ASN A 511 31.83 43.63 -22.88
C ASN A 511 30.58 42.78 -22.57
N HIS A 512 30.69 41.79 -21.67
CA HIS A 512 29.56 40.95 -21.27
C HIS A 512 28.62 41.64 -20.26
N HIS A 513 29.16 42.45 -19.35
CA HIS A 513 28.40 43.08 -18.26
C HIS A 513 28.37 44.61 -18.34
N ALA A 514 28.24 45.18 -19.54
CA ALA A 514 28.31 46.62 -19.77
C ALA A 514 27.31 47.46 -18.94
N ALA A 515 26.13 46.92 -18.64
CA ALA A 515 25.09 47.59 -17.84
C ALA A 515 25.45 47.70 -16.33
N GLU A 516 26.41 46.90 -15.85
CA GLU A 516 26.84 46.87 -14.46
C GLU A 516 28.00 47.85 -14.16
N PHE A 517 28.41 48.63 -15.16
CA PHE A 517 29.54 49.56 -15.07
C PHE A 517 29.10 50.99 -15.38
N ASP A 518 29.56 51.93 -14.55
CA ASP A 518 29.43 53.35 -14.88
C ASP A 518 30.60 53.74 -15.78
N ALA A 519 30.31 53.99 -17.06
CA ALA A 519 31.31 54.38 -18.04
C ALA A 519 32.15 55.60 -17.60
N ALA A 520 31.58 56.53 -16.83
CA ALA A 520 32.31 57.69 -16.34
C ALA A 520 33.39 57.31 -15.30
N GLN A 521 33.17 56.26 -14.51
CA GLN A 521 34.09 55.79 -13.47
C GLN A 521 35.09 54.77 -14.00
N VAL A 522 34.69 53.97 -15.00
CA VAL A 522 35.54 52.94 -15.59
C VAL A 522 36.57 53.52 -16.56
N LEU A 523 36.19 54.48 -17.41
CA LEU A 523 37.09 55.04 -18.43
C LEU A 523 38.44 55.55 -17.89
N PRO A 524 38.51 56.23 -16.72
CA PRO A 524 39.77 56.65 -16.12
C PRO A 524 40.65 55.51 -15.60
N LEU A 525 40.07 54.34 -15.31
CA LEU A 525 40.79 53.18 -14.75
C LEU A 525 41.44 52.31 -15.84
N LEU A 526 41.07 52.50 -17.11
CA LEU A 526 41.54 51.68 -18.21
C LEU A 526 42.99 52.02 -18.61
N PRO A 527 43.83 51.03 -18.94
CA PRO A 527 45.16 51.28 -19.47
C PRO A 527 45.10 52.02 -20.80
N GLY A 528 45.92 53.07 -20.96
CA GLY A 528 46.03 53.81 -22.23
C GLY A 528 46.61 52.98 -23.40
N SER A 529 47.03 51.74 -23.15
CA SER A 529 47.53 50.80 -24.16
C SER A 529 46.42 50.04 -24.90
N TRP A 530 45.17 50.10 -24.44
CA TRP A 530 44.06 49.39 -25.07
C TRP A 530 43.51 50.14 -26.28
N SER A 531 43.19 49.40 -27.35
CA SER A 531 42.53 49.98 -28.52
C SER A 531 41.04 50.18 -28.25
N VAL A 532 40.50 51.32 -28.71
CA VAL A 532 39.07 51.64 -28.56
C VAL A 532 38.18 50.57 -29.20
N GLN A 533 38.67 49.89 -30.24
CA GLN A 533 37.94 48.83 -30.94
C GLN A 533 37.58 47.64 -30.03
N LEU A 534 38.42 47.32 -29.04
CA LEU A 534 38.16 46.24 -28.07
C LEU A 534 37.03 46.58 -27.09
N LEU A 535 36.79 47.87 -26.86
CA LEU A 535 35.80 48.39 -25.92
C LEU A 535 34.51 48.86 -26.62
N CYS A 536 34.44 48.77 -27.95
CA CYS A 536 33.26 49.19 -28.71
C CYS A 536 31.93 48.57 -28.21
N PRO A 537 31.85 47.27 -27.89
CA PRO A 537 30.62 46.67 -27.37
C PRO A 537 30.21 47.30 -26.03
N PHE A 538 31.16 47.42 -25.09
CA PHE A 538 30.97 48.11 -23.81
C PHE A 538 30.47 49.56 -23.98
N LEU A 539 31.19 50.38 -24.75
CA LEU A 539 30.84 51.80 -24.98
C LEU A 539 29.48 51.97 -25.64
N THR A 540 29.15 51.09 -26.58
CA THR A 540 27.84 51.08 -27.25
C THR A 540 26.73 50.72 -26.27
N GLY A 541 26.96 49.73 -25.40
CA GLY A 541 26.04 49.33 -24.33
C GLY A 541 25.79 50.48 -23.36
N ALA A 542 26.84 51.03 -22.76
CA ALA A 542 26.74 52.12 -21.79
C ALA A 542 26.05 53.38 -22.36
N MET A 543 26.33 53.73 -23.62
CA MET A 543 25.66 54.85 -24.30
C MET A 543 24.16 54.57 -24.52
N ARG A 544 23.80 53.34 -24.89
CA ARG A 544 22.38 52.95 -25.05
C ARG A 544 21.64 53.04 -23.72
N ASP A 545 22.24 52.56 -22.64
CA ASP A 545 21.64 52.58 -21.31
C ASP A 545 21.49 54.01 -20.76
N SER A 546 22.49 54.87 -20.96
CA SER A 546 22.41 56.28 -20.61
C SER A 546 21.27 56.99 -21.38
N VAL A 547 21.18 56.76 -22.69
CA VAL A 547 20.10 57.32 -23.53
C VAL A 547 18.74 56.77 -23.14
N HIS A 548 18.65 55.49 -22.81
CA HIS A 548 17.41 54.85 -22.36
C HIS A 548 16.95 55.44 -21.02
N THR A 549 17.82 55.47 -20.01
CA THR A 549 17.54 56.06 -18.70
C THR A 549 17.06 57.51 -18.82
N ARG A 550 17.71 58.31 -19.69
CA ARG A 550 17.27 59.68 -19.97
C ARG A 550 15.85 59.75 -20.54
N ARG A 551 15.52 58.90 -21.51
CA ARG A 551 14.19 58.86 -22.15
C ARG A 551 13.12 58.39 -21.15
N THR A 552 13.40 57.35 -20.37
CA THR A 552 12.47 56.80 -19.37
C THR A 552 12.22 57.83 -18.26
N ALA A 553 13.25 58.53 -17.78
CA ALA A 553 13.10 59.62 -16.82
C ALA A 553 12.26 60.79 -17.38
N GLN A 554 12.40 61.13 -18.67
CA GLN A 554 11.56 62.15 -19.32
C GLN A 554 10.08 61.74 -19.37
N VAL A 555 9.79 60.46 -19.65
CA VAL A 555 8.42 59.93 -19.62
C VAL A 555 7.85 59.95 -18.20
N ALA A 556 8.61 59.46 -17.22
CA ALA A 556 8.19 59.48 -15.80
C ALA A 556 7.93 60.91 -15.31
N LEU A 557 8.79 61.87 -15.68
CA LEU A 557 8.57 63.29 -15.39
C LEU A 557 7.30 63.83 -16.05
N GLY A 558 7.02 63.42 -17.30
CA GLY A 558 5.80 63.78 -18.01
C GLY A 558 4.54 63.26 -17.30
N LEU A 559 4.55 61.98 -16.89
CA LEU A 559 3.45 61.34 -16.16
C LEU A 559 3.23 61.95 -14.78
N ALA A 560 4.30 62.19 -14.01
CA ALA A 560 4.22 62.85 -12.71
C ALA A 560 3.67 64.27 -12.85
N LYS A 561 4.05 65.01 -13.90
CA LYS A 561 3.47 66.32 -14.20
C LYS A 561 1.99 66.23 -14.51
N SER A 562 1.54 65.23 -15.27
CA SER A 562 0.11 65.05 -15.57
C SER A 562 -0.70 64.64 -14.35
N GLU A 563 -0.20 63.71 -13.52
CA GLU A 563 -0.86 63.32 -12.26
C GLU A 563 -1.01 64.50 -11.32
N ASN A 564 0.03 65.33 -11.19
CA ASN A 564 0.00 66.53 -10.37
C ASN A 564 -1.03 67.55 -10.90
N LEU A 565 -1.20 67.62 -12.22
CA LEU A 565 -2.22 68.45 -12.88
C LEU A 565 -3.63 67.95 -12.60
N ILE A 566 -3.86 66.63 -12.70
CA ILE A 566 -5.15 65.99 -12.39
C ILE A 566 -5.49 66.19 -10.91
N TYR A 567 -4.54 65.92 -10.01
CA TYR A 567 -4.72 66.13 -8.57
C TYR A 567 -5.06 67.58 -8.24
N LYS A 568 -4.41 68.56 -8.89
CA LYS A 568 -4.75 69.98 -8.74
C LYS A 568 -6.14 70.31 -9.26
N TYR A 569 -6.57 69.73 -10.38
CA TYR A 569 -7.90 69.94 -10.94
C TYR A 569 -8.99 69.39 -10.01
N ASP A 570 -8.81 68.16 -9.50
CA ASP A 570 -9.77 67.53 -8.59
C ASP A 570 -9.89 68.29 -7.26
N LYS A 571 -8.78 68.86 -6.76
CA LYS A 571 -8.78 69.72 -5.56
C LYS A 571 -9.46 71.08 -5.74
N VAL A 572 -9.60 71.56 -6.97
CA VAL A 572 -10.30 72.81 -7.30
C VAL A 572 -11.80 72.57 -7.57
N ARG A 573 -12.18 71.33 -7.87
CA ARG A 573 -13.56 70.91 -8.16
C ARG A 573 -14.35 70.50 -6.91
N ALA A 574 -13.67 70.03 -5.86
CA ALA A 574 -14.23 69.81 -4.51
C ALA A 574 -14.23 71.13 -3.72
#